data_AF-A0A420FWC3-F1
#
_entry.id   AF-A0A420FWC3-F1
#
_cell.length_a   1.000
_cell.length_b   1.000
_cell.length_c   1.000
_cell.angle_alpha   90.00
_cell.angle_beta   90.00
_cell.angle_gamma   90.00
#
_symmetry.space_group_name_H-M   'P 1'
#
loop_
_entity.id
_entity.type
_entity.pdbx_description
1 polymer ?
#
loop_
_entity_poly.entity_id
_entity_poly.type
_entity_poly.pdbx_seq_one_letter_code
_entity_poly.pdbx_strand_id
1 'polypeptide(L)'
;MKPKIHYLLCVALTIFMGLLSRKISAVPTITGDVLYAVMIYWLSRFLFTRKSLLFSFTTTLIFCFAIEFLQLVQHPLLIWIRNNPLLRLVFGQGFLWSDLVAYCLGTVGAACIDYLNYQMLKTDPTLRTK
;
A
#
# COMPACT_ATOMS: atom_id res chain seq x y z
N MET A 1 -0.69 13.97 19.27
CA MET A 1 -0.22 12.58 19.02
C MET A 1 -1.30 11.64 18.45
N LYS A 2 -2.57 12.05 18.32
CA LYS A 2 -3.71 11.20 17.96
C LYS A 2 -3.91 10.82 16.46
N PRO A 3 -3.37 11.50 15.42
CA PRO A 3 -3.69 11.14 14.03
C PRO A 3 -2.97 9.88 13.52
N LYS A 4 -2.00 9.35 14.26
CA LYS A 4 -1.14 8.22 13.80
C LYS A 4 -1.79 6.84 13.96
N ILE A 5 -2.66 6.67 14.95
CA ILE A 5 -3.28 5.37 15.26
C ILE A 5 -4.32 4.99 14.20
N HIS A 6 -5.01 5.97 13.62
CA HIS A 6 -5.97 5.73 12.54
C HIS A 6 -5.30 5.09 11.32
N TYR A 7 -4.13 5.57 10.91
CA TYR A 7 -3.39 4.96 9.80
C TYR A 7 -2.96 3.51 10.10
N LEU A 8 -2.55 3.20 11.34
CA LEU A 8 -2.23 1.83 11.73
C LEU A 8 -3.45 0.90 11.72
N LEU A 9 -4.60 1.41 12.16
CA LEU A 9 -5.88 0.69 12.05
C LEU A 9 -6.24 0.42 10.60
N CYS A 10 -6.12 1.42 9.72
CA CYS A 10 -6.33 1.26 8.27
C CYS A 10 -5.38 0.20 7.69
N VAL A 11 -4.09 0.22 8.06
CA VAL A 11 -3.12 -0.81 7.64
C VAL A 11 -3.58 -2.20 8.09
N ALA A 12 -3.92 -2.40 9.37
CA ALA A 12 -4.36 -3.70 9.88
C ALA A 12 -5.62 -4.20 9.16
N LEU A 13 -6.59 -3.32 8.91
CA LEU A 13 -7.82 -3.63 8.17
C LEU A 13 -7.52 -4.03 6.72
N THR A 14 -6.64 -3.28 6.04
CA THR A 14 -6.25 -3.59 4.65
C THR A 14 -5.49 -4.91 4.55
N ILE A 15 -4.64 -5.25 5.53
CA ILE A 15 -3.97 -6.55 5.60
C ILE A 15 -5.01 -7.66 5.75
N PHE A 16 -5.96 -7.51 6.66
CA PHE A 16 -7.02 -8.49 6.88
C PHE A 16 -7.86 -8.71 5.61
N MET A 17 -8.30 -7.63 4.96
CA MET A 17 -9.02 -7.70 3.68
C MET A 17 -8.18 -8.32 2.56
N GLY A 18 -6.89 -7.99 2.48
CA GLY A 18 -5.97 -8.54 1.47
C GLY A 18 -5.77 -10.04 1.64
N LEU A 19 -5.63 -10.52 2.89
CA LEU A 19 -5.52 -11.94 3.19
C LEU A 19 -6.83 -12.70 2.91
N LEU A 20 -7.99 -12.11 3.22
CA LEU A 20 -9.29 -12.68 2.88
C LEU A 20 -9.49 -12.77 1.36
N SER A 21 -9.15 -11.72 0.64
CA SER A 21 -9.21 -11.67 -0.83
C SER A 21 -8.46 -12.84 -1.46
N ARG A 22 -7.25 -13.15 -0.97
CA ARG A 22 -6.44 -14.28 -1.47
C ARG A 22 -6.97 -15.67 -1.10
N LYS A 23 -7.90 -15.79 -0.15
CA LYS A 23 -8.55 -17.06 0.21
C LYS A 23 -9.82 -17.34 -0.60
N ILE A 24 -10.40 -16.32 -1.24
CA ILE A 24 -11.65 -16.46 -1.99
C ILE A 24 -11.32 -16.63 -3.47
N SER A 25 -11.51 -17.84 -4.00
CA SER A 25 -11.20 -18.16 -5.41
C SER A 25 -12.01 -17.35 -6.43
N ALA A 26 -13.12 -16.74 -6.01
CA ALA A 26 -13.95 -15.88 -6.86
C ALA A 26 -13.39 -14.45 -7.02
N VAL A 27 -12.39 -14.05 -6.23
CA VAL A 27 -11.83 -12.70 -6.28
C VAL A 27 -10.59 -12.70 -7.18
N PRO A 28 -10.51 -11.79 -8.18
CA PRO A 28 -9.33 -11.65 -9.01
C PRO A 28 -8.08 -11.38 -8.17
N THR A 29 -6.96 -12.04 -8.50
CA THR A 29 -5.66 -11.89 -7.80
C THR A 29 -5.21 -10.43 -7.71
N ILE A 30 -5.49 -9.64 -8.76
CA ILE A 30 -5.20 -8.21 -8.85
C ILE A 30 -5.76 -7.40 -7.67
N THR A 31 -6.85 -7.86 -7.06
CA THR A 31 -7.49 -7.22 -5.91
C THR A 31 -6.56 -7.23 -4.69
N GLY A 32 -5.80 -8.31 -4.50
CA GLY A 32 -4.79 -8.42 -3.45
C GLY A 32 -3.67 -7.40 -3.65
N ASP A 33 -3.29 -7.12 -4.90
CA ASP A 33 -2.18 -6.22 -5.24
C ASP A 33 -2.60 -4.75 -5.16
N VAL A 34 -3.85 -4.44 -5.54
CA VAL A 34 -4.48 -3.14 -5.27
C VAL A 34 -4.49 -2.86 -3.76
N LEU A 35 -4.95 -3.82 -2.95
CA LEU A 35 -4.98 -3.67 -1.49
C LEU A 35 -3.58 -3.54 -0.88
N TYR A 36 -2.59 -4.23 -1.45
CA TYR A 36 -1.19 -4.09 -1.04
C TYR A 36 -0.68 -2.66 -1.27
N ALA A 37 -0.94 -2.06 -2.44
CA ALA A 37 -0.54 -0.67 -2.70
C ALA A 37 -1.21 0.33 -1.75
N VAL A 38 -2.50 0.12 -1.44
CA VAL A 38 -3.23 0.92 -0.45
C VAL A 38 -2.57 0.81 0.94
N MET A 39 -2.19 -0.39 1.35
CA MET A 39 -1.47 -0.62 2.62
C MET A 39 -0.13 0.14 2.65
N ILE A 40 0.67 0.07 1.59
CA ILE A 40 1.96 0.79 1.50
C ILE A 40 1.75 2.30 1.53
N TYR A 41 0.69 2.82 0.89
CA TYR A 41 0.35 4.24 0.95
C TYR A 41 0.07 4.69 2.40
N TRP A 42 -0.75 3.95 3.14
CA TRP A 42 -1.02 4.26 4.54
C TRP A 42 0.25 4.20 5.40
N LEU A 43 1.14 3.24 5.14
CA LEU A 43 2.43 3.14 5.82
C LEU A 43 3.33 4.34 5.50
N SER A 44 3.38 4.76 4.23
CA SER A 44 4.10 5.97 3.81
C SER A 44 3.54 7.21 4.51
N ARG A 45 2.21 7.32 4.63
CA ARG A 45 1.57 8.45 5.33
C ARG A 45 1.84 8.44 6.84
N PHE A 46 1.92 7.25 7.43
CA PHE A 46 2.31 7.08 8.82
C PHE A 46 3.77 7.49 9.07
N LEU A 47 4.71 7.08 8.21
CA LEU A 47 6.13 7.44 8.32
C LEU A 47 6.37 8.93 8.01
N PHE A 48 5.73 9.46 6.96
CA PHE A 48 5.96 10.81 6.43
C PHE A 48 4.76 11.74 6.65
N THR A 49 4.19 11.76 7.86
CA THR A 49 2.95 12.52 8.16
C THR A 49 3.05 14.02 7.87
N ARG A 50 4.25 14.61 7.93
CA ARG A 50 4.49 16.05 7.69
C ARG A 50 4.77 16.40 6.23
N LYS A 51 4.94 15.41 5.35
CA LYS A 51 5.20 15.64 3.92
C LYS A 51 3.88 15.77 3.15
N SER A 52 3.96 16.27 1.92
CA SER A 52 2.82 16.45 1.01
C SER A 52 2.20 15.11 0.60
N LEU A 53 0.92 15.13 0.23
CA LEU A 53 0.21 13.97 -0.32
C LEU A 53 0.95 13.38 -1.53
N LEU A 54 1.47 14.26 -2.41
CA LEU A 54 2.24 13.87 -3.58
C LEU A 54 3.51 13.09 -3.20
N PHE A 55 4.19 13.46 -2.11
CA PHE A 55 5.36 12.73 -1.65
C PHE A 55 5.00 11.30 -1.22
N SER A 56 3.89 11.12 -0.48
CA SER A 56 3.41 9.79 -0.09
C SER A 56 2.96 8.96 -1.30
N PHE A 57 2.32 9.58 -2.28
CA PHE A 57 1.97 8.93 -3.55
C PHE A 57 3.20 8.43 -4.32
N THR A 58 4.17 9.31 -4.56
CA THR A 58 5.38 8.98 -5.34
C THR A 58 6.23 7.93 -4.62
N THR A 59 6.41 8.04 -3.30
CA THR A 59 7.17 7.04 -2.53
C THR A 59 6.52 5.66 -2.57
N THR A 60 5.19 5.59 -2.53
CA THR A 60 4.44 4.33 -2.63
C THR A 60 4.66 3.66 -3.98
N LEU A 61 4.50 4.40 -5.09
CA LEU A 61 4.72 3.85 -6.43
C LEU A 61 6.15 3.40 -6.64
N ILE A 62 7.13 4.22 -6.25
CA ILE A 62 8.55 3.86 -6.37
C ILE A 62 8.83 2.59 -5.57
N PHE A 63 8.29 2.47 -4.35
CA PHE A 63 8.49 1.29 -3.53
C PHE A 63 7.88 0.04 -4.17
N CYS A 64 6.61 0.11 -4.59
CA CYS A 64 5.91 -0.99 -5.26
C CYS A 64 6.59 -1.40 -6.57
N PHE A 65 7.06 -0.46 -7.38
CA PHE A 65 7.75 -0.78 -8.63
C PHE A 65 9.15 -1.35 -8.35
N ALA A 66 9.87 -0.84 -7.34
CA ALA A 66 11.17 -1.36 -6.98
C ALA A 66 11.11 -2.82 -6.52
N ILE A 67 10.12 -3.19 -5.69
CA ILE A 67 9.95 -4.59 -5.27
C ILE A 67 9.61 -5.49 -6.46
N GLU A 68 8.81 -5.00 -7.41
CA GLU A 68 8.37 -5.74 -8.58
C GLU A 68 9.53 -5.95 -9.56
N PHE A 69 10.33 -4.92 -9.82
CA PHE A 69 11.56 -5.06 -10.61
C PHE A 69 12.62 -5.92 -9.91
N LEU A 70 12.68 -5.89 -8.59
CA LEU A 70 13.57 -6.78 -7.83
C LEU A 70 13.23 -8.25 -8.09
N GLN A 71 11.97 -8.58 -8.45
CA GLN A 71 11.58 -9.94 -8.79
C GLN A 71 12.28 -10.49 -10.04
N LEU A 72 12.62 -9.63 -11.00
CA LEU A 72 13.38 -10.00 -12.20
C LEU A 72 14.83 -10.40 -11.87
N VAL A 73 15.36 -9.96 -10.73
CA VAL A 73 16.71 -10.30 -10.28
C VAL A 73 16.70 -11.70 -9.66
N GLN A 74 17.27 -12.68 -10.38
CA GLN A 74 17.40 -14.07 -9.96
C GLN A 74 18.71 -14.32 -9.19
N HIS A 75 18.90 -13.60 -8.09
CA HIS A 75 20.07 -13.79 -7.21
C HIS A 75 19.77 -14.84 -6.13
N PRO A 76 20.70 -15.77 -5.80
CA PRO A 76 20.47 -16.83 -4.81
C PRO A 76 19.95 -16.33 -3.45
N LEU A 77 20.47 -15.20 -2.96
CA LEU A 77 19.98 -14.56 -1.73
C LEU A 77 18.50 -14.13 -1.83
N LEU A 78 18.07 -13.58 -2.97
CA LEU A 78 16.70 -13.13 -3.18
C LEU A 78 15.74 -14.32 -3.30
N ILE A 79 16.19 -15.40 -3.95
CA ILE A 79 15.43 -16.65 -4.02
C ILE A 79 15.25 -17.25 -2.62
N TRP A 80 16.31 -17.27 -1.81
CA TRP A 80 16.25 -17.73 -0.42
C TRP A 80 15.30 -16.88 0.43
N ILE A 81 15.32 -15.55 0.28
CA ILE A 81 14.38 -14.63 0.91
C ILE A 81 12.93 -14.98 0.52
N ARG A 82 12.65 -15.16 -0.78
CA ARG A 82 11.30 -15.47 -1.30
C ARG A 82 10.81 -16.88 -0.95
N ASN A 83 11.70 -17.79 -0.56
CA ASN A 83 11.29 -19.10 -0.06
C ASN A 83 10.60 -19.02 1.32
N ASN A 84 10.84 -17.96 2.09
CA ASN A 84 10.14 -17.73 3.35
C ASN A 84 8.71 -17.24 3.08
N PRO A 85 7.65 -17.89 3.61
CA PRO A 85 6.26 -17.58 3.28
C PRO A 85 5.85 -16.16 3.66
N LEU A 86 6.41 -15.59 4.74
CA LEU A 86 6.15 -14.20 5.14
C LEU A 86 6.79 -13.21 4.17
N LEU A 87 8.05 -13.42 3.81
CA LEU A 87 8.79 -12.55 2.91
C LEU A 87 8.23 -12.65 1.49
N ARG A 88 7.77 -13.84 1.08
CA ARG A 88 7.02 -14.05 -0.17
C ARG A 88 5.79 -13.16 -0.27
N LEU A 89 5.08 -12.90 0.82
CA LEU A 89 3.90 -12.05 0.83
C LEU A 89 4.26 -10.57 0.66
N VAL A 90 5.46 -10.18 1.09
CA VAL A 90 5.97 -8.80 0.97
C VAL A 90 6.62 -8.55 -0.39
N PHE A 91 7.45 -9.49 -0.87
CA PHE A 91 8.27 -9.33 -2.07
C PHE A 91 7.67 -9.95 -3.34
N GLY A 92 6.63 -10.77 -3.22
CA GLY A 92 6.07 -11.52 -4.35
C GLY A 92 6.97 -12.66 -4.84
N GLN A 93 6.54 -13.33 -5.91
CA GLN A 93 7.20 -14.51 -6.49
C GLN A 93 7.56 -14.36 -7.95
N GLY A 94 6.94 -13.44 -8.69
CA GLY A 94 7.19 -13.28 -10.11
C GLY A 94 6.54 -12.02 -10.65
N PHE A 95 7.22 -11.44 -11.63
CA PHE A 95 6.88 -10.16 -12.21
C PHE A 95 5.64 -10.26 -13.09
N LEU A 96 4.65 -9.41 -12.83
CA LEU A 96 3.44 -9.30 -13.64
C LEU A 96 3.15 -7.85 -14.03
N TRP A 97 2.94 -7.61 -15.33
CA TRP A 97 2.54 -6.29 -15.82
C TRP A 97 1.21 -5.80 -15.23
N SER A 98 0.30 -6.74 -14.92
CA SER A 98 -0.96 -6.43 -14.22
C SER A 98 -0.74 -5.78 -12.87
N ASP A 99 0.35 -6.12 -12.19
CA ASP A 99 0.61 -5.70 -10.82
C ASP A 99 1.03 -4.23 -10.80
N LEU A 100 1.77 -3.77 -11.82
CA LEU A 100 2.05 -2.35 -12.02
C LEU A 100 0.76 -1.53 -12.17
N VAL A 101 -0.21 -2.03 -12.94
CA VAL A 101 -1.52 -1.37 -13.10
C VAL A 101 -2.30 -1.39 -11.79
N ALA A 102 -2.30 -2.53 -11.09
CA ALA A 102 -2.93 -2.68 -9.78
C ALA A 102 -2.36 -1.69 -8.76
N TYR A 103 -1.04 -1.53 -8.73
CA TYR A 103 -0.34 -0.60 -7.83
C TYR A 103 -0.66 0.85 -8.14
N CYS A 104 -0.75 1.21 -9.42
CA CYS A 104 -1.25 2.52 -9.83
C CYS A 104 -2.68 2.77 -9.34
N LEU A 105 -3.60 1.83 -9.57
CA LEU A 105 -5.00 1.95 -9.16
C LEU A 105 -5.15 2.07 -7.64
N GLY A 106 -4.48 1.20 -6.88
CA GLY A 106 -4.52 1.22 -5.42
C GLY A 106 -3.94 2.50 -4.83
N THR A 107 -2.80 2.96 -5.36
CA THR A 107 -2.16 4.20 -4.87
C THR A 107 -3.00 5.42 -5.20
N VAL A 108 -3.59 5.51 -6.39
CA VAL A 108 -4.51 6.60 -6.77
C VAL A 108 -5.76 6.60 -5.89
N GLY A 109 -6.35 5.42 -5.65
CA GLY A 109 -7.51 5.28 -4.76
C GLY A 109 -7.22 5.75 -3.34
N ALA A 110 -6.10 5.31 -2.75
CA ALA A 110 -5.71 5.71 -1.40
C ALA A 110 -5.41 7.22 -1.31
N ALA A 111 -4.69 7.77 -2.30
CA ALA A 111 -4.38 9.20 -2.36
C ALA A 111 -5.64 10.06 -2.53
N CYS A 112 -6.63 9.59 -3.29
CA CYS A 112 -7.92 10.28 -3.44
C CYS A 112 -8.67 10.34 -2.10
N ILE A 113 -8.73 9.23 -1.36
CA ILE A 113 -9.35 9.17 -0.03
C ILE A 113 -8.63 10.14 0.94
N ASP A 114 -7.31 10.14 0.95
CA ASP A 114 -6.52 11.02 1.83
C ASP A 114 -6.66 12.50 1.43
N TYR A 115 -6.76 12.80 0.14
CA TYR A 115 -7.06 14.14 -0.36
C TYR A 115 -8.45 14.63 0.06
N LEU A 116 -9.47 13.79 -0.07
CA LEU A 116 -10.83 14.11 0.37
C LEU A 116 -10.87 14.40 1.88
N ASN A 117 -10.22 13.56 2.69
CA ASN A 117 -10.09 13.78 4.13
C ASN A 117 -9.36 15.10 4.45
N TYR A 118 -8.27 15.39 3.73
CA TYR A 118 -7.55 16.64 3.89
C TYR A 118 -8.41 17.87 3.57
N GLN A 119 -9.23 17.80 2.51
CA GLN A 119 -10.13 18.88 2.12
C GLN A 119 -11.28 19.07 3.13
N MET A 120 -11.84 17.98 3.68
CA MET A 120 -12.84 18.07 4.75
C MET A 120 -12.27 18.78 5.99
N LEU A 121 -11.06 18.41 6.41
CA LEU A 121 -10.38 19.05 7.54
C LEU A 121 -9.99 20.51 7.29
N LYS A 122 -9.79 20.89 6.01
CA LYS A 122 -9.52 22.28 5.63
C LYS A 122 -10.79 23.13 5.60
N THR A 123 -11.92 22.53 5.23
CA THR A 123 -13.21 23.21 5.08
C THR A 123 -13.92 23.41 6.43
N ASP A 124 -13.73 22.50 7.39
CA ASP A 124 -14.29 22.63 8.75
C ASP A 124 -13.20 22.87 9.81
N PRO A 125 -12.96 24.13 10.22
CA PRO A 125 -11.94 24.47 11.20
C PRO A 125 -12.23 23.94 12.62
N THR A 126 -13.47 23.50 12.92
CA THR A 126 -13.83 22.98 14.25
C THR A 126 -13.25 21.58 14.52
N LEU A 127 -12.88 20.85 13.47
CA LEU A 127 -12.26 19.53 13.55
C LEU A 127 -10.73 19.58 13.78
N ARG A 128 -10.12 20.77 13.67
CA ARG A 128 -8.66 20.95 13.78
C ARG A 128 -8.12 20.85 15.21
N THR A 129 -9.00 20.90 16.22
CA THR A 129 -8.64 21.03 17.64
C THR A 129 -8.85 19.77 18.50
N LYS A 130 -9.31 18.64 17.93
CA LYS A 130 -9.49 17.36 18.67
C LYS A 130 -8.31 16.39 18.52
#